data_AF-A0A8X6S778-F1
#
_entry.id   AF-A0A8X6S778-F1
#
_cell.length_a   1.000
_cell.length_b   1.000
_cell.length_c   1.000
_cell.angle_alpha   90.00
_cell.angle_beta   90.00
_cell.angle_gamma   90.00
#
_symmetry.space_group_name_H-M   'P 1'
#
loop_
_entity.id
_entity.type
_entity.pdbx_description
1 polymer ?
#
loop_
_entity_poly.entity_id
_entity_poly.type
_entity_poly.pdbx_seq_one_letter_code
_entity_poly.pdbx_strand_id
1 'polypeptide(L)'
;MEGRLGHNTTETCAKLQQAYGDSVLSRAQVFRWFKAFLEGRELIEDEPRSGRPSVSKTAENAVRIRDLVRSDRRLTNTPVAPQPPYSPDLSPCDFFLFPKLKNHLKGHNFGTLENIQTAVTDQLKAISISEFHQCYEEWKKRLQRCVASEGSYFEGDNVEL
;
A
#
# COMPACT_ATOMS: atom_id res chain seq x y z
N MET A 1 27.56 -0.68 28.26
CA MET A 1 26.14 -0.40 28.55
C MET A 1 25.39 -1.71 28.43
N GLU A 2 25.10 -2.32 29.58
CA GLU A 2 24.45 -3.63 29.69
C GLU A 2 22.94 -3.43 29.86
N GLY A 3 22.15 -4.27 29.19
CA GLY A 3 20.69 -4.29 29.35
C GLY A 3 20.26 -5.01 30.63
N ARG A 4 18.97 -4.91 30.98
CA ARG A 4 18.34 -5.53 32.17
C ARG A 4 18.50 -7.07 32.27
N LEU A 5 19.03 -7.72 31.23
CA LEU A 5 19.34 -9.16 31.14
C LEU A 5 20.87 -9.44 31.03
N GLY A 6 21.73 -8.46 31.30
CA GLY A 6 23.19 -8.61 31.24
C GLY A 6 23.80 -8.68 29.83
N HIS A 7 22.99 -8.64 28.77
CA HIS A 7 23.48 -8.65 27.40
C HIS A 7 23.85 -7.25 26.92
N ASN A 8 24.98 -7.15 26.24
CA ASN A 8 25.34 -5.94 25.49
C ASN A 8 24.63 -5.92 24.13
N THR A 9 24.60 -4.74 23.49
CA THR A 9 23.97 -4.51 22.18
C THR A 9 24.48 -5.45 21.09
N THR A 10 25.77 -5.81 21.14
CA THR A 10 26.41 -6.67 20.14
C THR A 10 25.93 -8.11 20.26
N GLU A 11 25.82 -8.63 21.47
CA GLU A 11 25.24 -9.95 21.76
C GLU A 11 23.75 -10.00 21.39
N THR A 12 23.01 -8.93 21.65
CA THR A 12 21.59 -8.84 21.29
C THR A 12 21.42 -8.86 19.77
N CYS A 13 22.23 -8.11 19.02
CA CYS A 13 22.25 -8.21 17.55
C CYS A 13 22.57 -9.63 17.06
N ALA A 14 23.56 -10.30 17.66
CA ALA A 14 23.95 -11.65 17.27
C ALA A 14 22.82 -12.67 17.51
N LYS A 15 22.13 -12.58 18.65
CA LYS A 15 20.97 -13.43 18.96
C LYS A 15 19.80 -13.18 18.02
N LEU A 16 19.51 -11.92 17.68
CA LEU A 16 18.46 -11.57 16.73
C LEU A 16 18.80 -12.07 15.31
N GLN A 17 20.06 -11.97 14.89
CA GLN A 17 20.53 -12.54 13.63
C GLN A 17 20.39 -14.07 13.60
N GLN A 18 20.69 -14.75 14.71
CA GLN A 18 20.54 -16.20 14.84
C GLN A 18 19.08 -16.65 14.76
N ALA A 19 18.15 -15.88 15.34
CA ALA A 19 16.74 -16.22 15.39
C ALA A 19 15.98 -15.86 14.09
N TYR A 20 16.32 -14.74 13.45
CA TYR A 20 15.53 -14.17 12.34
C TYR A 20 16.29 -14.08 11.01
N GLY A 21 17.56 -14.49 10.96
CA GLY A 21 18.37 -14.50 9.73
C GLY A 21 18.37 -13.14 9.02
N ASP A 22 18.16 -13.16 7.71
CA ASP A 22 18.15 -11.96 6.87
C ASP A 22 16.93 -11.03 7.10
N SER A 23 15.95 -11.48 7.87
CA SER A 23 14.78 -10.67 8.26
C SER A 23 15.05 -9.81 9.51
N VAL A 24 16.27 -9.82 10.04
CA VAL A 24 16.61 -9.04 11.22
C VAL A 24 16.66 -7.54 10.93
N LEU A 25 16.27 -6.73 11.92
CA LEU A 25 16.47 -5.28 11.88
C LEU A 25 17.95 -4.93 11.70
N SER A 26 18.24 -3.87 10.94
CA SER A 26 19.62 -3.40 10.76
C SER A 26 20.27 -3.10 12.11
N ARG A 27 21.59 -3.28 12.19
CA ARG A 27 22.36 -3.00 13.41
C ARG A 27 22.05 -1.62 13.99
N ALA A 28 21.95 -0.59 13.15
CA ALA A 28 21.58 0.77 13.57
C ALA A 28 20.18 0.86 14.21
N GLN A 29 19.20 0.09 13.70
CA GLN A 29 17.87 0.02 14.30
C GLN A 29 17.89 -0.72 15.64
N VAL A 30 18.63 -1.83 15.75
CA VAL A 30 18.77 -2.55 17.03
C VAL A 30 19.42 -1.67 18.10
N PHE A 31 20.47 -0.93 17.77
CA PHE A 31 21.09 0.04 18.69
C PHE A 31 20.12 1.14 19.12
N ARG A 32 19.32 1.68 18.19
CA ARG A 32 18.31 2.69 18.48
C ARG A 32 17.23 2.17 19.42
N TRP A 33 16.70 0.98 19.15
CA TRP A 33 15.71 0.32 19.98
C TRP A 33 16.26 -0.04 21.37
N PHE A 34 17.48 -0.57 21.44
CA PHE A 34 18.12 -0.91 22.71
C PHE A 34 18.35 0.33 23.58
N LYS A 35 18.78 1.45 22.96
CA LYS A 35 18.91 2.73 23.65
C LYS A 35 17.55 3.24 24.14
N ALA A 36 16.53 3.24 23.29
CA ALA A 36 15.18 3.67 23.66
C ALA A 36 14.58 2.83 24.81
N PHE A 37 14.87 1.52 24.84
CA PHE A 37 14.43 0.62 25.90
C PHE A 37 15.18 0.87 27.22
N LEU A 38 16.49 1.13 27.17
CA LEU A 38 17.26 1.55 28.34
C LEU A 38 16.79 2.90 28.91
N GLU A 39 16.34 3.80 28.04
CA GLU A 39 15.76 5.10 28.39
C GLU A 39 14.30 4.99 28.88
N GLY A 40 13.76 3.78 29.01
CA GLY A 40 12.46 3.51 29.63
C GLY A 40 11.27 3.56 28.66
N ARG A 41 11.48 3.49 27.34
CA ARG A 41 10.36 3.34 26.40
C ARG A 41 9.74 1.95 26.53
N GLU A 42 8.51 1.91 27.05
CA GLU A 42 7.66 0.72 27.13
C GLU A 42 6.49 0.74 26.11
N LEU A 43 6.37 1.83 25.33
CA LEU A 43 5.33 2.00 24.32
C LEU A 43 5.59 1.11 23.09
N ILE A 44 4.63 0.24 22.75
CA ILE A 44 4.65 -0.63 21.56
C ILE A 44 3.97 0.05 20.36
N GLU A 45 3.25 1.15 20.60
CA GLU A 45 2.54 1.88 19.55
C GLU A 45 3.50 2.57 18.57
N ASP A 46 3.08 2.67 17.31
CA ASP A 46 3.80 3.36 16.26
C ASP A 46 4.00 4.84 16.62
N GLU A 47 5.24 5.31 16.62
CA GLU A 47 5.52 6.73 16.76
C GLU A 47 4.91 7.57 15.63
N PRO A 48 4.61 8.85 15.86
CA PRO A 48 4.10 9.75 14.83
C PRO A 48 5.03 9.73 13.62
N ARG A 49 4.56 9.11 12.54
CA ARG A 49 5.30 9.06 11.28
C ARG A 49 5.25 10.45 10.67
N SER A 50 6.40 11.01 10.29
CA SER A 50 6.43 12.15 9.39
C SER A 50 5.72 11.73 8.10
N GLY A 51 4.49 12.21 7.91
CA GLY A 51 3.66 11.85 6.78
C GLY A 51 4.40 12.05 5.45
N ARG A 52 3.98 11.31 4.42
CA ARG A 52 4.59 11.36 3.09
C ARG A 52 4.60 12.80 2.55
N PRO A 53 5.75 13.37 2.18
CA PRO A 53 5.79 14.62 1.42
C PRO A 53 5.03 14.42 0.09
N SER A 54 3.88 15.06 -0.07
CA SER A 54 3.05 14.94 -1.27
C SER A 54 3.46 16.02 -2.27
N VAL A 55 4.51 15.73 -3.04
CA VAL A 55 4.97 16.59 -4.15
C VAL A 55 3.96 16.72 -5.30
N SER A 56 2.85 15.96 -5.28
CA SER A 56 1.81 16.01 -6.31
C SER A 56 0.77 17.12 -6.09
N LYS A 57 0.59 17.60 -4.85
CA LYS A 57 -0.47 18.57 -4.48
C LYS A 57 0.03 20.03 -4.57
N THR A 58 0.56 20.45 -5.72
CA THR A 58 0.89 21.86 -5.95
C THR A 58 -0.34 22.67 -6.39
N ALA A 59 -0.34 23.99 -6.13
CA ALA A 59 -1.43 24.86 -6.54
C ALA A 59 -1.59 24.87 -8.07
N GLU A 60 -0.48 24.78 -8.80
CA GLU A 60 -0.44 24.74 -10.26
C GLU A 60 -1.10 23.48 -10.80
N ASN A 61 -0.81 22.31 -10.22
CA ASN A 61 -1.45 21.06 -10.62
C ASN A 61 -2.96 21.12 -10.34
N ALA A 62 -3.38 21.71 -9.22
CA ALA A 62 -4.78 21.87 -8.89
C ALA A 62 -5.54 22.77 -9.87
N VAL A 63 -4.91 23.86 -10.35
CA VAL A 63 -5.47 24.72 -11.39
C VAL A 63 -5.60 23.96 -12.71
N ARG A 64 -4.55 23.26 -13.16
CA ARG A 64 -4.58 22.47 -14.40
C ARG A 64 -5.67 21.39 -14.38
N ILE A 65 -5.81 20.68 -13.27
CA ILE A 65 -6.85 19.65 -13.10
C ILE A 65 -8.24 20.31 -13.14
N ARG A 66 -8.43 21.46 -12.49
CA ARG A 66 -9.70 22.18 -12.49
C ARG A 66 -10.11 22.63 -13.88
N ASP A 67 -9.17 23.14 -14.68
CA ASP A 67 -9.44 23.57 -16.05
C ASP A 67 -9.77 22.37 -16.94
N LEU A 68 -9.07 21.25 -16.78
CA LEU A 68 -9.36 20.00 -17.49
C LEU A 68 -10.79 19.52 -17.19
N VAL A 69 -11.17 19.45 -15.91
CA VAL A 69 -12.51 19.03 -15.47
C VAL A 69 -13.58 19.97 -16.01
N ARG A 70 -13.35 21.28 -15.98
CA ARG A 70 -14.31 22.27 -16.52
C ARG A 70 -14.45 22.20 -18.03
N SER A 71 -13.39 21.85 -18.74
CA SER A 71 -13.39 21.73 -20.20
C SER A 71 -14.16 20.50 -20.69
N ASP A 72 -14.17 19.41 -19.91
CA ASP A 72 -14.85 18.17 -20.27
C ASP A 72 -16.17 18.01 -19.51
N ARG A 73 -17.28 18.33 -20.20
CA ARG A 73 -18.65 18.16 -19.66
C ARG A 73 -18.96 16.72 -19.24
N ARG A 74 -18.26 15.72 -19.78
CA ARG A 74 -18.43 14.32 -19.37
C ARG A 74 -17.92 14.14 -17.94
N LEU A 75 -16.80 14.75 -17.58
CA LEU A 75 -16.25 14.68 -16.23
C LEU A 75 -17.13 15.41 -15.20
N THR A 76 -17.73 16.55 -15.56
CA THR A 76 -18.61 17.29 -14.63
C THR A 76 -19.95 16.60 -14.38
N ASN A 77 -20.42 15.79 -15.33
CA ASN A 77 -21.72 15.13 -15.27
C ASN A 77 -21.63 13.61 -15.06
N THR A 78 -20.43 13.07 -14.79
CA THR A 78 -20.28 11.64 -14.51
C THR A 78 -20.83 11.34 -13.12
N PRO A 79 -21.81 10.42 -12.99
CA PRO A 79 -22.27 9.97 -11.69
C PRO A 79 -21.11 9.28 -10.96
N VAL A 80 -20.77 9.77 -9.78
CA VAL A 80 -19.71 9.21 -8.94
C VAL A 80 -20.33 8.21 -7.97
N ALA A 81 -19.86 6.97 -8.01
CA ALA A 81 -20.26 5.98 -7.02
C ALA A 81 -19.70 6.38 -5.64
N PRO A 82 -20.51 6.31 -4.56
CA PRO A 82 -20.02 6.59 -3.22
C PRO A 82 -18.98 5.53 -2.81
N GLN A 83 -17.84 6.00 -2.31
CA GLN A 83 -16.77 5.13 -1.82
C GLN A 83 -16.63 5.34 -0.29
N PRO A 84 -16.87 4.31 0.53
CA PRO A 84 -16.70 4.42 1.97
C PRO A 84 -15.22 4.68 2.35
N PRO A 85 -14.95 5.45 3.42
CA PRO A 85 -13.61 5.59 3.95
C PRO A 85 -12.99 4.24 4.32
N TYR A 86 -11.69 4.07 4.07
CA TYR A 86 -10.93 2.88 4.44
C TYR A 86 -11.42 1.55 3.83
N SER A 87 -12.09 1.57 2.67
CA SER A 87 -12.55 0.34 1.98
C SER A 87 -11.75 0.03 0.70
N PRO A 88 -10.46 -0.33 0.79
CA PRO A 88 -9.67 -0.73 -0.38
C PRO A 88 -10.18 -2.05 -0.98
N ASP A 89 -10.81 -2.92 -0.18
CA ASP A 89 -11.48 -4.15 -0.60
C ASP A 89 -12.64 -3.90 -1.58
N LEU A 90 -13.20 -2.68 -1.59
CA LEU A 90 -14.27 -2.28 -2.52
C LEU A 90 -13.77 -1.48 -3.73
N SER A 91 -12.48 -1.18 -3.80
CA SER A 91 -11.88 -0.36 -4.85
C SER A 91 -11.23 -1.23 -5.93
N PRO A 92 -11.72 -1.19 -7.19
CA PRO A 92 -11.12 -1.94 -8.30
C PRO A 92 -9.64 -1.62 -8.53
N CYS A 93 -9.20 -0.42 -8.15
CA CYS A 93 -7.78 -0.08 -8.24
C CYS A 93 -6.95 -0.91 -7.25
N ASP A 94 -7.44 -1.05 -6.02
CA ASP A 94 -6.71 -1.69 -4.92
C ASP A 94 -6.74 -3.22 -5.00
N PHE A 95 -7.89 -3.83 -5.35
CA PHE A 95 -7.99 -5.29 -5.40
C PHE A 95 -7.65 -5.90 -6.77
N PHE A 96 -7.61 -5.12 -7.85
CA PHE A 96 -7.38 -5.64 -9.21
C PHE A 96 -6.19 -4.98 -9.92
N LEU A 97 -6.22 -3.65 -10.11
CA LEU A 97 -5.24 -2.97 -10.97
C LEU A 97 -3.83 -2.97 -10.36
N PHE A 98 -3.70 -2.50 -9.12
CA PHE A 98 -2.39 -2.40 -8.46
C PHE A 98 -1.75 -3.76 -8.22
N PRO A 99 -2.47 -4.83 -7.83
CA PRO A 99 -1.90 -6.17 -7.78
C PRO A 99 -1.29 -6.61 -9.12
N LYS A 100 -1.98 -6.39 -10.25
CA LYS A 100 -1.45 -6.73 -11.58
C LYS A 100 -0.17 -5.97 -11.91
N LEU A 101 -0.17 -4.66 -11.68
CA LEU A 101 1.02 -3.83 -11.90
C LEU A 101 2.17 -4.24 -10.98
N LYS A 102 1.89 -4.39 -9.69
CA LYS A 102 2.89 -4.76 -8.68
C LYS A 102 3.52 -6.10 -9.02
N ASN A 103 2.73 -7.10 -9.39
CA ASN A 103 3.24 -8.41 -9.76
C ASN A 103 4.11 -8.36 -11.01
N HIS A 104 3.73 -7.56 -12.01
CA HIS A 104 4.53 -7.36 -13.22
C HIS A 104 5.85 -6.65 -12.95
N LEU A 105 5.85 -5.62 -12.09
CA LEU A 105 7.04 -4.82 -11.81
C LEU A 105 7.98 -5.45 -10.76
N LYS A 106 7.48 -6.41 -9.99
CA LYS A 106 8.21 -7.00 -8.86
C LYS A 106 9.48 -7.70 -9.33
N GLY A 107 10.60 -7.37 -8.69
CA GLY A 107 11.90 -8.01 -8.95
C GLY A 107 12.69 -7.41 -10.12
N HIS A 108 12.14 -6.42 -10.82
CA HIS A 108 12.83 -5.75 -11.92
C HIS A 108 13.47 -4.43 -11.49
N ASN A 109 14.71 -4.19 -11.92
CA ASN A 109 15.36 -2.87 -11.88
C ASN A 109 15.32 -2.26 -13.27
N PHE A 110 14.70 -1.08 -13.40
CA PHE A 110 14.46 -0.44 -14.69
C PHE A 110 15.52 0.60 -15.06
N GLY A 111 16.35 1.05 -14.12
CA GLY A 111 17.43 2.03 -14.32
C GLY A 111 17.01 3.47 -14.65
N THR A 112 15.98 3.65 -15.49
CA THR A 112 15.49 4.96 -15.97
C THR A 112 13.98 5.08 -15.77
N LEU A 113 13.51 6.34 -15.71
CA LEU A 113 12.07 6.63 -15.63
C LEU A 113 11.33 6.17 -16.89
N GLU A 114 11.94 6.31 -18.06
CA GLU A 114 11.36 5.92 -19.36
C GLU A 114 11.08 4.41 -19.40
N ASN A 115 12.03 3.60 -18.92
CA ASN A 115 11.83 2.15 -18.87
C ASN A 115 10.70 1.75 -17.93
N ILE A 116 10.53 2.45 -16.80
CA ILE A 116 9.39 2.23 -15.88
C ILE A 116 8.08 2.60 -16.57
N GLN A 117 8.03 3.74 -17.25
CA GLN A 117 6.83 4.20 -17.96
C GLN A 117 6.43 3.23 -19.07
N THR A 118 7.40 2.73 -19.85
CA THR A 118 7.16 1.74 -20.90
C THR A 118 6.63 0.45 -20.30
N ALA A 119 7.26 -0.11 -19.27
CA ALA A 119 6.82 -1.35 -18.63
C ALA A 119 5.39 -1.23 -18.05
N VAL A 120 5.09 -0.12 -17.35
CA VAL A 120 3.74 0.15 -16.84
C VAL A 120 2.74 0.27 -17.98
N THR A 121 3.08 1.00 -19.05
CA THR A 121 2.19 1.21 -20.19
C THR A 121 1.89 -0.09 -20.93
N ASP A 122 2.91 -0.92 -21.13
CA ASP A 122 2.76 -2.22 -21.80
C ASP A 122 1.88 -3.15 -20.97
N GLN A 123 2.08 -3.19 -19.65
CA GLN A 123 1.23 -3.97 -18.76
C GLN A 123 -0.22 -3.48 -18.74
N LEU A 124 -0.46 -2.16 -18.78
CA LEU A 124 -1.81 -1.59 -18.86
C LEU A 124 -2.50 -1.96 -20.18
N LYS A 125 -1.77 -1.91 -21.30
CA LYS A 125 -2.27 -2.31 -22.62
C LYS A 125 -2.55 -3.81 -22.72
N ALA A 126 -1.83 -4.62 -21.95
CA ALA A 126 -2.02 -6.06 -21.90
C ALA A 126 -3.30 -6.50 -21.16
N ILE A 127 -3.94 -5.62 -20.38
CA ILE A 127 -5.19 -5.95 -19.69
C ILE A 127 -6.31 -6.07 -20.73
N SER A 128 -6.83 -7.28 -20.88
CA SER A 128 -7.91 -7.58 -21.82
C SER A 128 -9.26 -7.00 -21.35
N ILE A 129 -10.16 -6.75 -22.30
CA ILE A 129 -11.53 -6.32 -21.99
C ILE A 129 -12.24 -7.35 -21.10
N SER A 130 -12.00 -8.64 -21.33
CA SER A 130 -12.56 -9.72 -20.49
C SER A 130 -12.11 -9.65 -19.04
N GLU A 131 -10.86 -9.27 -18.77
CA GLU A 131 -10.37 -9.10 -17.40
C GLU A 131 -11.02 -7.89 -16.72
N PHE A 132 -11.27 -6.81 -17.47
CA PHE A 132 -12.04 -5.68 -16.96
C PHE A 132 -13.49 -6.05 -16.65
N HIS A 133 -14.14 -6.82 -17.52
CA HIS A 133 -15.50 -7.32 -17.26
C HIS A 133 -15.53 -8.23 -16.03
N GLN A 134 -14.56 -9.12 -15.88
CA GLN A 134 -14.46 -9.98 -14.70
C GLN A 134 -14.23 -9.14 -13.43
N CYS A 135 -13.36 -8.14 -13.47
CA CYS A 135 -13.16 -7.20 -12.37
C CYS A 135 -14.47 -6.51 -11.95
N TYR A 136 -15.31 -6.13 -12.91
CA TYR A 136 -16.61 -5.53 -12.64
C TYR A 136 -17.58 -6.51 -11.96
N GLU A 137 -17.61 -7.77 -12.39
CA GLU A 137 -18.44 -8.78 -11.72
C GLU A 137 -17.94 -9.10 -10.30
N GLU A 138 -16.62 -9.18 -10.10
CA GLU A 138 -16.03 -9.33 -8.76
C GLU A 138 -16.32 -8.13 -7.86
N TRP A 139 -16.34 -6.92 -8.42
CA TRP A 139 -16.73 -5.72 -7.69
C TRP A 139 -18.17 -5.83 -7.15
N LYS A 140 -19.13 -6.31 -7.96
CA LYS A 140 -20.51 -6.54 -7.49
C LYS A 140 -20.57 -7.56 -6.35
N LYS A 141 -19.84 -8.67 -6.47
CA LYS A 141 -19.78 -9.69 -5.41
C LYS A 141 -19.20 -9.13 -4.12
N ARG A 142 -18.13 -8.33 -4.21
CA ARG A 142 -17.51 -7.64 -3.06
C ARG A 142 -18.50 -6.70 -2.36
N LEU A 143 -19.28 -5.93 -3.13
CA LEU A 143 -20.34 -5.09 -2.57
C LEU A 143 -21.40 -5.92 -1.83
N GLN A 144 -21.84 -7.04 -2.41
CA GLN A 144 -22.78 -7.95 -1.75
C GLN A 144 -22.21 -8.52 -0.45
N ARG A 145 -20.93 -8.92 -0.45
CA ARG A 145 -20.23 -9.39 0.76
C ARG A 145 -20.12 -8.32 1.83
N CYS A 146 -19.82 -7.08 1.46
CA CYS A 146 -19.81 -5.96 2.39
C CYS A 146 -21.18 -5.78 3.07
N VAL A 147 -22.27 -5.92 2.32
CA VAL A 147 -23.63 -5.86 2.89
C VAL A 147 -23.90 -7.05 3.81
N ALA A 148 -23.56 -8.27 3.38
CA ALA A 148 -23.73 -9.48 4.19
C ALA A 148 -22.87 -9.48 5.47
N SER A 149 -21.73 -8.77 5.45
CA SER A 149 -20.82 -8.62 6.59
C SER A 149 -21.12 -7.38 7.45
N GLU A 150 -22.25 -6.70 7.19
CA GLU A 150 -22.67 -5.49 7.90
C GLU A 150 -21.58 -4.38 7.91
N GLY A 151 -20.81 -4.29 6.83
CA GLY A 151 -19.70 -3.33 6.69
C GLY A 151 -18.36 -3.77 7.28
N SER A 152 -18.28 -4.98 7.86
CA SER A 152 -17.02 -5.56 8.30
C SER A 152 -16.15 -6.00 7.12
N TYR A 153 -14.82 -5.96 7.29
CA TYR A 153 -13.89 -6.52 6.31
C TYR A 153 -14.12 -8.03 6.14
N PHE A 154 -13.90 -8.51 4.93
CA PHE A 154 -13.98 -9.92 4.58
C PHE A 154 -12.69 -10.39 3.91
N GLU A 155 -12.24 -11.61 4.22
CA GLU A 155 -11.03 -12.22 3.64
C GLU A 155 -11.39 -13.35 2.67
N GLY A 156 -10.68 -13.41 1.54
CA GLY A 156 -10.71 -14.52 0.61
C GLY A 156 -11.93 -14.59 -0.31
N ASP A 157 -11.80 -15.40 -1.37
CA ASP A 157 -12.86 -15.63 -2.36
C ASP A 157 -13.84 -16.75 -1.98
N ASN A 158 -13.63 -17.42 -0.84
CA ASN A 158 -14.34 -18.63 -0.44
C ASN A 158 -15.38 -18.37 0.65
N VAL A 159 -16.55 -17.85 0.26
CA VAL A 159 -17.82 -18.16 0.92
C VAL A 159 -18.86 -18.27 -0.19
N GLU A 160 -19.49 -19.43 -0.29
CA GLU A 160 -20.68 -19.65 -1.12
C GLU A 160 -21.82 -18.77 -0.57
N LEU A 161 -22.38 -17.93 -1.44
CA LEU A 161 -23.68 -17.29 -1.21
C LEU A 161 -24.79 -18.27 -1.58
#